data_AF-A0A4V1BIE0-F1
#
_entry.id   AF-A0A4V1BIE0-F1
#
_cell.length_a   1.000
_cell.length_b   1.000
_cell.length_c   1.000
_cell.angle_alpha   90.00
_cell.angle_beta   90.00
_cell.angle_gamma   90.00
#
_symmetry.space_group_name_H-M   'P 1'
#
loop_
_entity.id
_entity.type
_entity.pdbx_description
1 polymer ?
#
loop_
_entity_poly.entity_id
_entity_poly.type
_entity_poly.pdbx_seq_one_letter_code
_entity_poly.pdbx_strand_id
1 'polypeptide(L)'
;MTAPRIPHDHAIAVRYQQASAEVRALQRQCYMLATLRLRAAVDQAGGGAGLAVLSDIDETILDNSAVMAMAMGHEGMFQNHDTWKLWEREGTPHLIPGAADFFHLADSLGVTIFYVSDRFEENKLATIATLARLDLPQVHAAQVLLFGPPKAERRAQVERDHRVILQLGDTLHDFHGAYAGAALEDQHRLAIDHADRFGQDWIVFPNAAHGTWMQAELRPWQPA
;
A
#
# COMPACT_ATOMS: atom_id res chain seq x y z
N MET A 1 15.49 -15.41 -23.17
CA MET A 1 14.25 -16.17 -22.89
C MET A 1 14.20 -16.36 -21.39
N THR A 2 13.28 -15.68 -20.71
CA THR A 2 13.08 -15.83 -19.26
C THR A 2 12.56 -17.23 -18.98
N ALA A 3 13.16 -17.94 -18.01
CA ALA A 3 12.67 -19.23 -17.58
C ALA A 3 11.21 -19.12 -17.11
N PRO A 4 10.34 -20.09 -17.40
CA PRO A 4 8.98 -20.08 -16.86
C PRO A 4 9.05 -20.08 -15.33
N ARG A 5 8.42 -19.08 -14.70
CA ARG A 5 8.36 -18.98 -13.24
C ARG A 5 7.58 -20.16 -12.68
N ILE A 6 8.18 -20.84 -11.72
CA ILE A 6 7.61 -22.04 -11.11
C ILE A 6 6.60 -21.57 -10.03
N PRO A 7 5.42 -22.18 -9.90
CA PRO A 7 4.46 -21.90 -8.82
C PRO A 7 5.05 -21.85 -7.39
N HIS A 8 6.25 -22.41 -7.21
CA HIS A 8 7.02 -22.39 -5.97
C HIS A 8 7.49 -20.99 -5.54
N ASP A 9 7.85 -20.08 -6.46
CA ASP A 9 8.41 -18.77 -6.09
C ASP A 9 7.33 -17.87 -5.45
N HIS A 10 6.11 -17.91 -6.00
CA HIS A 10 4.97 -17.18 -5.43
C HIS A 10 4.57 -17.77 -4.07
N ALA A 11 4.77 -19.07 -3.86
CA ALA A 11 4.44 -19.71 -2.59
C ALA A 11 5.29 -19.20 -1.43
N ILE A 12 6.58 -18.95 -1.65
CA ILE A 12 7.46 -18.40 -0.60
C ILE A 12 7.03 -16.97 -0.25
N ALA A 13 6.76 -16.14 -1.25
CA ALA A 13 6.25 -14.78 -1.07
C ALA A 13 4.95 -14.73 -0.26
N VAL A 14 3.95 -15.51 -0.66
CA VAL A 14 2.65 -15.55 0.04
C VAL A 14 2.78 -16.13 1.45
N ARG A 15 3.63 -17.14 1.65
CA ARG A 15 3.94 -17.67 3.00
C ARG A 15 4.59 -16.62 3.88
N TYR A 16 5.53 -15.83 3.34
CA TYR A 16 6.11 -14.71 4.06
C TYR A 16 5.01 -13.72 4.46
N GLN A 17 4.17 -13.28 3.52
CA GLN A 17 3.09 -12.33 3.80
C GLN A 17 2.09 -12.85 4.86
N GLN A 18 1.68 -14.12 4.78
CA GLN A 18 0.65 -14.71 5.66
C GLN A 18 1.16 -15.12 7.04
N ALA A 19 2.32 -15.79 7.07
CA ALA A 19 2.72 -16.61 8.19
C ALA A 19 3.96 -16.09 8.93
N SER A 20 4.79 -15.26 8.30
CA SER A 20 5.98 -14.71 8.95
C SER A 20 5.58 -13.82 10.13
N ALA A 21 6.26 -14.00 11.26
CA ALA A 21 6.16 -13.06 12.37
C ALA A 21 6.89 -11.75 12.04
N GLU A 22 7.93 -11.82 11.22
CA GLU A 22 8.76 -10.72 10.77
C GLU A 22 7.96 -9.70 9.95
N VAL A 23 7.15 -10.13 8.98
CA VAL A 23 6.31 -9.17 8.21
C VAL A 23 5.33 -8.44 9.12
N ARG A 24 4.72 -9.13 10.09
CA ARG A 24 3.81 -8.54 11.08
C ARG A 24 4.53 -7.54 11.99
N ALA A 25 5.76 -7.87 12.40
CA ALA A 25 6.59 -6.97 13.19
C ALA A 25 7.00 -5.72 12.39
N LEU A 26 7.38 -5.89 11.11
CA LEU A 26 7.70 -4.79 10.21
C LEU A 26 6.49 -3.88 9.95
N GLN A 27 5.31 -4.45 9.68
CA GLN A 27 4.06 -3.69 9.53
C GLN A 27 3.75 -2.84 10.77
N ARG A 28 3.88 -3.43 11.97
CA ARG A 28 3.75 -2.68 13.24
C ARG A 28 4.80 -1.59 13.38
N GLN A 29 6.05 -1.86 12.99
CA GLN A 29 7.13 -0.88 13.01
C GLN A 29 6.83 0.30 12.07
N CYS A 30 6.30 0.03 10.87
CA CYS A 30 5.88 1.05 9.92
C CYS A 30 4.78 1.94 10.52
N TYR A 31 3.73 1.36 11.11
CA TYR A 31 2.67 2.15 11.75
C TYR A 31 3.12 2.89 13.01
N MET A 32 4.05 2.33 13.79
CA MET A 32 4.67 3.04 14.92
C MET A 32 5.45 4.26 14.42
N LEU A 33 6.27 4.09 13.38
CA LEU A 33 7.00 5.20 12.77
C LEU A 33 6.04 6.25 12.20
N ALA A 34 5.01 5.84 11.46
CA ALA A 34 3.98 6.73 10.95
C ALA A 34 3.30 7.52 12.07
N THR A 35 2.98 6.86 13.19
CA THR A 35 2.40 7.49 14.38
C THR A 35 3.31 8.58 14.97
N LEU A 36 4.62 8.30 15.09
CA LEU A 36 5.58 9.28 15.58
C LEU A 36 5.67 10.50 14.65
N ARG A 37 5.67 10.27 13.33
CA ARG A 37 5.72 11.34 12.32
C ARG A 37 4.44 12.16 12.25
N LEU A 38 3.29 11.50 12.36
CA LEU A 38 1.98 12.14 12.42
C LEU A 38 1.91 13.13 13.57
N ARG A 39 2.25 12.68 14.80
CA ARG A 39 2.24 13.53 15.99
C ARG A 39 3.18 14.73 15.82
N ALA A 40 4.42 14.50 15.40
CA ALA A 40 5.38 15.56 15.19
C ALA A 40 4.89 16.60 14.15
N ALA A 41 4.31 16.15 13.04
CA ALA A 41 3.80 17.04 12.00
C ALA A 41 2.57 17.85 12.43
N VAL A 42 1.67 17.24 13.22
CA VAL A 42 0.50 17.90 13.81
C VAL A 42 0.93 18.94 14.86
N ASP A 43 1.85 18.58 15.75
CA ASP A 43 2.36 19.48 16.79
C ASP A 43 3.07 20.69 16.15
N GLN A 44 3.90 20.45 15.13
CA GLN A 44 4.58 21.52 14.38
C GLN A 44 3.60 22.46 13.66
N ALA A 45 2.44 21.95 13.24
CA ALA A 45 1.38 22.75 12.60
C ALA A 45 0.47 23.48 13.60
N GLY A 46 0.54 23.14 14.89
CA GLY A 46 -0.40 23.64 15.90
C GLY A 46 -1.80 23.01 15.83
N GLY A 47 -1.94 21.85 15.15
CA GLY A 47 -3.20 21.13 14.97
C GLY A 47 -3.31 20.41 13.63
N GLY A 48 -4.27 19.49 13.50
CA GLY A 48 -4.47 18.68 12.29
C GLY A 48 -5.28 19.36 11.18
N ALA A 49 -5.94 20.48 11.47
CA ALA A 49 -6.80 21.17 10.50
C ALA A 49 -6.03 21.57 9.24
N GLY A 50 -6.55 21.18 8.07
CA GLY A 50 -5.90 21.41 6.78
C GLY A 50 -4.74 20.46 6.45
N LEU A 51 -4.39 19.53 7.35
CA LEU A 51 -3.42 18.47 7.07
C LEU A 51 -4.12 17.25 6.49
N ALA A 52 -3.38 16.46 5.71
CA ALA A 52 -3.86 15.19 5.20
C ALA A 52 -2.82 14.07 5.30
N VAL A 53 -3.31 12.84 5.47
CA VAL A 53 -2.56 11.61 5.26
C VAL A 53 -3.14 10.92 4.04
N LEU A 54 -2.25 10.46 3.15
CA LEU A 54 -2.61 9.58 2.04
C LEU A 54 -2.15 8.17 2.35
N SER A 55 -2.99 7.18 2.10
CA SER A 55 -2.61 5.78 2.23
C SER A 55 -3.09 5.00 1.03
N ASP A 56 -2.24 4.12 0.49
CA ASP A 56 -2.71 2.99 -0.28
C ASP A 56 -3.58 2.06 0.59
N ILE A 57 -4.38 1.21 -0.04
CA ILE A 57 -5.27 0.26 0.62
C ILE A 57 -4.64 -1.14 0.70
N ASP A 58 -4.15 -1.69 -0.41
CA ASP A 58 -3.83 -3.12 -0.53
C ASP A 58 -2.39 -3.38 -0.09
N GLU A 59 -2.17 -4.36 0.78
CA GLU A 59 -0.87 -4.64 1.41
C GLU A 59 -0.27 -3.47 2.23
N THR A 60 -1.04 -2.38 2.39
CA THR A 60 -0.76 -1.25 3.30
C THR A 60 -1.75 -1.23 4.46
N ILE A 61 -3.06 -1.23 4.18
CA ILE A 61 -4.15 -1.26 5.18
C ILE A 61 -4.78 -2.65 5.25
N LEU A 62 -5.07 -3.23 4.09
CA LEU A 62 -5.74 -4.51 3.94
C LEU A 62 -4.74 -5.60 3.56
N ASP A 63 -4.80 -6.72 4.27
CA ASP A 63 -4.11 -7.95 3.88
C ASP A 63 -4.99 -8.73 2.89
N ASN A 64 -4.57 -8.79 1.63
CA ASN A 64 -5.24 -9.56 0.58
C ASN A 64 -4.56 -10.89 0.28
N SER A 65 -3.59 -11.33 1.09
CA SER A 65 -2.82 -12.53 0.81
C SER A 65 -3.67 -13.80 0.65
N ALA A 66 -4.90 -13.82 1.18
CA ALA A 66 -5.86 -14.91 0.97
C ALA A 66 -6.24 -15.10 -0.51
N VAL A 67 -6.49 -14.03 -1.28
CA VAL A 67 -6.77 -14.15 -2.72
C VAL A 67 -5.54 -14.60 -3.48
N MET A 68 -4.35 -14.15 -3.06
CA MET A 68 -3.08 -14.56 -3.65
C MET A 68 -2.84 -16.05 -3.44
N ALA A 69 -3.10 -16.56 -2.23
CA ALA A 69 -3.01 -17.99 -1.91
C ALA A 69 -4.00 -18.84 -2.70
N MET A 70 -5.24 -18.37 -2.86
CA MET A 70 -6.25 -19.03 -3.71
C MET A 70 -5.78 -19.06 -5.17
N ALA A 71 -5.35 -17.91 -5.70
CA ALA A 71 -4.93 -17.77 -7.09
C ALA A 71 -3.71 -18.63 -7.44
N MET A 72 -2.84 -18.98 -6.48
CA MET A 72 -1.73 -19.91 -6.72
C MET A 72 -2.19 -21.34 -7.04
N GLY A 73 -3.39 -21.74 -6.61
CA GLY A 73 -3.96 -23.05 -6.92
C GLY A 73 -4.45 -23.19 -8.37
N HIS A 74 -4.41 -22.11 -9.15
CA HIS A 74 -4.99 -22.04 -10.49
C HIS A 74 -4.06 -21.29 -11.45
N GLU A 75 -3.63 -21.96 -12.52
CA GLU A 75 -2.76 -21.33 -13.53
C GLU A 75 -3.36 -20.03 -14.10
N GLY A 76 -2.54 -18.99 -14.16
CA GLY A 76 -2.94 -17.68 -14.71
C GLY A 76 -3.83 -16.81 -13.81
N MET A 77 -4.28 -17.30 -12.65
CA MET A 77 -5.19 -16.52 -11.79
C MET A 77 -4.50 -15.45 -10.94
N PHE A 78 -3.18 -15.53 -10.74
CA PHE A 78 -2.44 -14.58 -9.89
C PHE A 78 -2.56 -13.11 -10.35
N GLN A 79 -2.68 -12.90 -11.67
CA GLN A 79 -2.86 -11.57 -12.29
C GLN A 79 -4.22 -11.43 -12.99
N ASN A 80 -5.16 -12.33 -12.72
CA ASN A 80 -6.46 -12.31 -13.38
C ASN A 80 -7.34 -11.19 -12.78
N HIS A 81 -7.70 -10.20 -13.60
CA HIS A 81 -8.52 -9.07 -13.16
C HIS A 81 -9.89 -9.49 -12.62
N ASP A 82 -10.55 -10.50 -13.21
CA ASP A 82 -11.87 -10.95 -12.74
C ASP A 82 -11.81 -11.54 -11.32
N THR A 83 -10.70 -12.21 -11.00
CA THR A 83 -10.42 -12.74 -9.67
C THR A 83 -10.27 -11.64 -8.64
N TRP A 84 -9.50 -10.60 -8.97
CA TRP A 84 -9.32 -9.43 -8.11
C TRP A 84 -10.60 -8.61 -7.96
N LYS A 85 -11.35 -8.41 -9.05
CA LYS A 85 -12.67 -7.75 -9.03
C LYS A 85 -13.66 -8.50 -8.14
N LEU A 86 -13.67 -9.83 -8.22
CA LEU A 86 -14.48 -10.68 -7.38
C LEU A 86 -14.07 -10.56 -5.91
N TRP A 87 -12.76 -10.60 -5.62
CA TRP A 87 -12.22 -10.43 -4.27
C TRP A 87 -12.53 -9.07 -3.65
N GLU A 88 -12.40 -7.99 -4.41
CA GLU A 88 -12.77 -6.65 -3.92
C GLU A 88 -14.26 -6.54 -3.53
N ARG A 89 -15.13 -7.28 -4.23
CA ARG A 89 -16.57 -7.29 -3.98
C ARG A 89 -16.98 -8.21 -2.83
N GLU A 90 -16.42 -9.41 -2.79
CA GLU A 90 -16.92 -10.52 -1.95
C GLU A 90 -15.92 -10.98 -0.90
N GLY A 91 -14.67 -10.53 -1.00
CA GLY A 91 -13.60 -10.88 -0.09
C GLY A 91 -13.79 -10.37 1.32
N THR A 92 -13.05 -11.00 2.22
CA THR A 92 -12.98 -10.64 3.64
C THR A 92 -11.52 -10.42 4.02
N PRO A 93 -10.87 -9.36 3.49
CA PRO A 93 -9.53 -9.00 3.94
C PRO A 93 -9.57 -8.60 5.41
N HIS A 94 -8.42 -8.67 6.06
CA HIS A 94 -8.24 -8.22 7.44
C HIS A 94 -7.30 -7.01 7.46
N LEU A 95 -7.35 -6.25 8.56
CA LEU A 95 -6.45 -5.11 8.72
C LEU A 95 -5.01 -5.59 8.95
N ILE A 96 -4.08 -4.88 8.32
CA ILE A 96 -2.67 -4.96 8.64
C ILE A 96 -2.45 -4.47 10.09
N PRO A 97 -1.62 -5.16 10.89
CA PRO A 97 -1.44 -4.83 12.29
C PRO A 97 -0.98 -3.38 12.52
N GLY A 98 -1.79 -2.61 13.27
CA GLY A 98 -1.51 -1.21 13.61
C GLY A 98 -2.27 -0.19 12.75
N ALA A 99 -2.93 -0.62 11.66
CA ALA A 99 -3.67 0.27 10.77
C ALA A 99 -4.78 1.04 11.49
N ALA A 100 -5.73 0.32 12.14
CA ALA A 100 -6.86 0.95 12.83
C ALA A 100 -6.39 2.00 13.85
N ASP A 101 -5.45 1.63 14.73
CA ASP A 101 -4.92 2.54 15.76
C ASP A 101 -4.33 3.82 15.16
N PHE A 102 -3.57 3.71 14.05
CA PHE A 102 -3.00 4.86 13.36
C PHE A 102 -4.07 5.77 12.75
N PHE A 103 -5.04 5.21 12.02
CA PHE A 103 -6.07 6.02 11.35
C PHE A 103 -7.04 6.66 12.35
N HIS A 104 -7.43 5.96 13.42
CA HIS A 104 -8.22 6.59 14.48
C HIS A 104 -7.46 7.71 15.19
N LEU A 105 -6.15 7.55 15.39
CA LEU A 105 -5.33 8.63 15.93
C LEU A 105 -5.33 9.84 14.99
N ALA A 106 -5.08 9.64 13.69
CA ALA A 106 -5.11 10.72 12.70
C ALA A 106 -6.45 11.46 12.69
N ASP A 107 -7.56 10.72 12.70
CA ASP A 107 -8.91 11.26 12.79
C ASP A 107 -9.13 12.08 14.07
N SER A 108 -8.72 11.54 15.23
CA SER A 108 -8.83 12.24 16.52
C SER A 108 -8.01 13.52 16.62
N LEU A 109 -6.93 13.63 15.83
CA LEU A 109 -6.08 14.82 15.74
C LEU A 109 -6.61 15.85 14.72
N GLY A 110 -7.73 15.56 14.05
CA GLY A 110 -8.35 16.42 13.03
C GLY A 110 -7.63 16.39 11.68
N VAL A 111 -6.83 15.37 11.42
CA VAL A 111 -6.14 15.18 10.13
C VAL A 111 -7.08 14.48 9.15
N THR A 112 -7.15 14.98 7.92
CA THR A 112 -8.00 14.38 6.87
C THR A 112 -7.32 13.12 6.30
N ILE A 113 -8.08 12.04 6.11
CA ILE A 113 -7.56 10.75 5.66
C ILE A 113 -8.07 10.49 4.24
N PHE A 114 -7.15 10.25 3.31
CA PHE A 114 -7.49 9.81 1.96
C PHE A 114 -6.94 8.40 1.71
N TYR A 115 -7.81 7.52 1.24
CA TYR A 115 -7.53 6.16 0.81
C TYR A 115 -7.36 6.18 -0.71
N VAL A 116 -6.12 6.10 -1.20
CA VAL A 116 -5.75 6.25 -2.61
C VAL A 116 -5.24 4.92 -3.17
N SER A 117 -6.09 4.21 -3.89
CA SER A 117 -5.84 2.81 -4.28
C SER A 117 -6.12 2.57 -5.76
N ASP A 118 -5.50 1.54 -6.31
CA ASP A 118 -5.77 1.06 -7.67
C ASP A 118 -6.79 -0.09 -7.74
N ARG A 119 -7.56 -0.30 -6.66
CA ARG A 119 -8.83 -1.05 -6.73
C ARG A 119 -9.75 -0.48 -7.79
N PHE A 120 -10.62 -1.31 -8.36
CA PHE A 120 -11.44 -0.88 -9.49
C PHE A 120 -12.53 0.11 -9.06
N GLU A 121 -12.72 1.20 -9.82
CA GLU A 121 -13.78 2.20 -9.53
C GLU A 121 -15.18 1.57 -9.56
N GLU A 122 -15.42 0.54 -10.40
CA GLU A 122 -16.68 -0.22 -10.41
C GLU A 122 -16.99 -0.91 -9.06
N ASN A 123 -15.97 -1.17 -8.25
CA ASN A 123 -16.06 -1.78 -6.93
C ASN A 123 -16.04 -0.76 -5.78
N LYS A 124 -16.13 0.55 -6.07
CA LYS A 124 -16.00 1.60 -5.06
C LYS A 124 -16.92 1.45 -3.85
N LEU A 125 -18.18 1.10 -4.08
CA LEU A 125 -19.12 0.86 -2.99
C LEU A 125 -18.74 -0.35 -2.13
N ALA A 126 -18.22 -1.41 -2.73
CA ALA A 126 -17.75 -2.59 -1.99
C ALA A 126 -16.47 -2.29 -1.18
N THR A 127 -15.55 -1.50 -1.74
CA THR A 127 -14.35 -1.04 -1.03
C THR A 127 -14.73 -0.15 0.17
N ILE A 128 -15.62 0.82 -0.01
CA ILE A 128 -16.16 1.65 1.07
C ILE A 128 -16.80 0.78 2.16
N ALA A 129 -17.66 -0.17 1.77
CA ALA A 129 -18.31 -1.07 2.72
C ALA A 129 -17.30 -1.94 3.48
N THR A 130 -16.24 -2.38 2.82
CA THR A 130 -15.17 -3.18 3.45
C THR A 130 -14.39 -2.36 4.47
N LEU A 131 -13.92 -1.17 4.10
CA LEU A 131 -13.18 -0.28 5.01
C LEU A 131 -14.05 0.13 6.21
N ALA A 132 -15.33 0.45 5.99
CA ALA A 132 -16.27 0.80 7.06
C ALA A 132 -16.56 -0.38 7.99
N ARG A 133 -16.71 -1.60 7.45
CA ARG A 133 -16.88 -2.84 8.24
C ARG A 133 -15.66 -3.13 9.13
N LEU A 134 -14.48 -2.70 8.69
CA LEU A 134 -13.23 -2.80 9.44
C LEU A 134 -12.98 -1.60 10.36
N ASP A 135 -14.01 -0.77 10.59
CA ASP A 135 -14.01 0.36 11.52
C ASP A 135 -12.99 1.47 11.19
N LEU A 136 -12.62 1.63 9.91
CA LEU A 136 -11.75 2.74 9.52
C LEU A 136 -12.51 4.07 9.49
N PRO A 137 -11.90 5.17 9.95
CA PRO A 137 -12.55 6.49 9.99
C PRO A 137 -12.59 7.17 8.62
N GLN A 138 -13.45 8.18 8.46
CA GLN A 138 -13.55 9.03 7.26
C GLN A 138 -13.78 8.25 5.94
N VAL A 139 -14.34 7.04 6.01
CA VAL A 139 -14.58 6.21 4.83
C VAL A 139 -15.84 6.69 4.09
N HIS A 140 -15.65 7.60 3.14
CA HIS A 140 -16.71 8.02 2.22
C HIS A 140 -16.17 8.40 0.85
N ALA A 141 -17.07 8.61 -0.13
CA ALA A 141 -16.74 8.65 -1.55
C ALA A 141 -15.71 9.72 -1.97
N ALA A 142 -15.60 10.82 -1.23
CA ALA A 142 -14.63 11.89 -1.50
C ALA A 142 -13.21 11.59 -0.97
N GLN A 143 -13.08 10.66 -0.01
CA GLN A 143 -11.83 10.27 0.63
C GLN A 143 -11.31 8.95 0.07
N VAL A 144 -12.18 8.15 -0.54
CA VAL A 144 -11.82 6.89 -1.22
C VAL A 144 -11.62 7.15 -2.72
N LEU A 145 -10.36 7.36 -3.10
CA LEU A 145 -9.94 7.68 -4.47
C LEU A 145 -9.37 6.43 -5.15
N LEU A 146 -10.22 5.74 -5.90
CA LEU A 146 -9.84 4.47 -6.54
C LEU A 146 -9.23 4.67 -7.93
N PHE A 147 -9.05 3.56 -8.67
CA PHE A 147 -8.39 3.56 -9.97
C PHE A 147 -9.09 4.48 -10.99
N GLY A 148 -8.28 5.25 -11.71
CA GLY A 148 -8.72 6.20 -12.72
C GLY A 148 -7.48 6.88 -13.31
N PRO A 149 -7.25 8.18 -13.04
CA PRO A 149 -5.97 8.80 -13.38
C PRO A 149 -4.83 8.24 -12.51
N PRO A 150 -3.56 8.39 -12.89
CA PRO A 150 -2.40 7.98 -12.09
C PRO A 150 -2.48 8.48 -10.64
N LYS A 151 -1.95 7.71 -9.67
CA LYS A 151 -1.96 8.12 -8.25
C LYS A 151 -1.37 9.51 -8.03
N ALA A 152 -0.35 9.90 -8.80
CA ALA A 152 0.22 11.24 -8.75
C ALA A 152 -0.80 12.36 -9.01
N GLU A 153 -1.74 12.16 -9.94
CA GLU A 153 -2.79 13.15 -10.20
C GLU A 153 -3.85 13.17 -9.09
N ARG A 154 -4.19 12.00 -8.52
CA ARG A 154 -5.07 11.90 -7.34
C ARG A 154 -4.45 12.57 -6.12
N ARG A 155 -3.14 12.40 -5.89
CA ARG A 155 -2.40 13.12 -4.84
C ARG A 155 -2.43 14.62 -5.07
N ALA A 156 -2.14 15.06 -6.29
CA ALA A 156 -2.16 16.47 -6.64
C ALA A 156 -3.57 17.10 -6.49
N GLN A 157 -4.65 16.32 -6.58
CA GLN A 157 -5.99 16.80 -6.25
C GLN A 157 -6.13 17.12 -4.76
N VAL A 158 -5.65 16.24 -3.89
CA VAL A 158 -5.68 16.45 -2.43
C VAL A 158 -4.79 17.63 -2.02
N GLU A 159 -3.62 17.75 -2.63
CA GLU A 159 -2.64 18.81 -2.34
C GLU A 159 -3.14 20.24 -2.66
N ARG A 160 -4.25 20.39 -3.40
CA ARG A 160 -4.85 21.71 -3.67
C ARG A 160 -5.47 22.31 -2.41
N ASP A 161 -6.09 21.47 -1.58
CA ASP A 161 -6.88 21.91 -0.44
C ASP A 161 -6.28 21.45 0.90
N HIS A 162 -5.32 20.53 0.88
CA HIS A 162 -4.68 19.97 2.07
C HIS A 162 -3.15 19.96 1.96
N ARG A 163 -2.48 20.16 3.10
CA ARG A 163 -1.05 19.84 3.24
C ARG A 163 -0.89 18.36 3.54
N VAL A 164 -0.46 17.58 2.55
CA VAL A 164 -0.13 16.16 2.76
C VAL A 164 1.12 16.06 3.63
N ILE A 165 0.97 15.45 4.82
CA ILE A 165 2.05 15.28 5.80
C ILE A 165 2.63 13.87 5.83
N LEU A 166 1.87 12.87 5.40
CA LEU A 166 2.32 11.49 5.29
C LEU A 166 1.71 10.81 4.07
N GLN A 167 2.49 9.92 3.49
CA GLN A 167 2.09 8.97 2.47
C GLN A 167 2.47 7.57 2.96
N LEU A 168 1.52 6.63 2.91
CA LEU A 168 1.70 5.24 3.32
C LEU A 168 1.44 4.34 2.11
N GLY A 169 2.30 3.37 1.86
CA GLY A 169 2.18 2.49 0.70
C GLY A 169 3.18 1.34 0.72
N ASP A 170 2.93 0.29 -0.05
CA ASP A 170 3.83 -0.85 -0.22
C ASP A 170 4.60 -0.78 -1.56
N THR A 171 4.16 0.08 -2.48
CA THR A 171 4.76 0.23 -3.82
C THR A 171 5.18 1.67 -4.09
N LEU A 172 6.29 1.86 -4.79
CA LEU A 172 6.94 3.18 -4.83
C LEU A 172 6.13 4.27 -5.56
N HIS A 173 5.19 3.87 -6.42
CA HIS A 173 4.31 4.81 -7.10
C HIS A 173 3.21 5.39 -6.20
N ASP A 174 3.00 4.82 -5.01
CA ASP A 174 2.17 5.40 -3.95
C ASP A 174 2.71 6.73 -3.47
N PHE A 175 4.03 6.93 -3.58
CA PHE A 175 4.71 8.11 -3.06
C PHE A 175 5.04 9.15 -4.15
N HIS A 176 5.44 8.71 -5.34
CA HIS A 176 5.87 9.64 -6.40
C HIS A 176 5.58 9.15 -7.82
N GLY A 177 5.17 10.07 -8.70
CA GLY A 177 4.78 9.75 -10.08
C GLY A 177 5.91 9.19 -10.94
N ALA A 178 7.16 9.55 -10.63
CA ALA A 178 8.33 9.05 -11.35
C ALA A 178 8.53 7.53 -11.25
N TYR A 179 7.91 6.85 -10.28
CA TYR A 179 7.96 5.39 -10.16
C TYR A 179 6.91 4.69 -11.01
N ALA A 180 5.86 5.39 -11.47
CA ALA A 180 4.81 4.80 -12.28
C ALA A 180 5.36 4.38 -13.64
N GLY A 181 5.41 3.07 -13.89
CA GLY A 181 5.97 2.51 -15.13
C GLY A 181 7.50 2.57 -15.25
N ALA A 182 8.22 2.98 -14.19
CA ALA A 182 9.67 3.01 -14.20
C ALA A 182 10.26 1.59 -14.28
N ALA A 183 11.32 1.42 -15.06
CA ALA A 183 12.09 0.18 -15.08
C ALA A 183 12.74 -0.09 -13.72
N LEU A 184 13.04 -1.36 -13.40
CA LEU A 184 13.58 -1.73 -12.09
C LEU A 184 14.86 -0.96 -11.73
N GLU A 185 15.78 -0.77 -12.70
CA GLU A 185 17.01 0.00 -12.49
C GLU A 185 16.72 1.48 -12.18
N ASP A 186 15.76 2.09 -12.87
CA ASP A 186 15.32 3.46 -12.58
C ASP A 186 14.68 3.57 -11.20
N GLN A 187 13.92 2.56 -10.76
CA GLN A 187 13.36 2.52 -9.41
C GLN A 187 14.46 2.53 -8.34
N HIS A 188 15.54 1.78 -8.56
CA HIS A 188 16.70 1.80 -7.65
C HIS A 188 17.37 3.18 -7.59
N ARG A 189 17.60 3.82 -8.75
CA ARG A 189 18.18 5.17 -8.79
C ARG A 189 17.27 6.19 -8.11
N LEU A 190 15.97 6.19 -8.44
CA LEU A 190 14.99 7.09 -7.82
C LEU A 190 14.89 6.86 -6.30
N ALA A 191 15.00 5.62 -5.81
CA ALA A 191 15.02 5.34 -4.38
C ALA A 191 16.26 5.93 -3.67
N ILE A 192 17.40 6.02 -4.36
CA ILE A 192 18.57 6.75 -3.87
C ILE A 192 18.28 8.26 -3.87
N ASP A 193 17.70 8.77 -4.96
CA ASP A 193 17.40 10.20 -5.12
C ASP A 193 16.38 10.71 -4.06
N HIS A 194 15.45 9.85 -3.63
CA HIS A 194 14.44 10.17 -2.60
C HIS A 194 14.75 9.59 -1.21
N ALA A 195 16.00 9.18 -0.95
CA ALA A 195 16.37 8.46 0.28
C ALA A 195 16.01 9.22 1.57
N ASP A 196 15.99 10.55 1.52
CA ASP A 196 15.66 11.44 2.63
C ASP A 196 14.17 11.45 3.00
N ARG A 197 13.28 10.95 2.12
CA ARG A 197 11.82 10.89 2.34
C ARG A 197 11.39 9.64 3.10
N PHE A 198 12.06 8.52 2.86
CA PHE A 198 11.69 7.24 3.45
C PHE A 198 11.84 7.27 4.98
N GLY A 199 10.76 6.91 5.69
CA GLY A 199 10.67 6.96 7.14
C GLY A 199 10.53 8.36 7.73
N GLN A 200 10.48 9.41 6.90
CA GLN A 200 10.16 10.79 7.32
C GLN A 200 8.70 11.10 7.02
N ASP A 201 8.35 11.18 5.74
CA ASP A 201 7.00 11.44 5.26
C ASP A 201 6.48 10.37 4.28
N TRP A 202 7.36 9.47 3.83
CA TRP A 202 7.00 8.26 3.09
C TRP A 202 7.22 7.02 3.96
N ILE A 203 6.13 6.31 4.29
CA ILE A 203 6.18 5.10 5.11
C ILE A 203 5.94 3.89 4.22
N VAL A 204 7.01 3.14 3.95
CA VAL A 204 6.98 1.98 3.06
C VAL A 204 6.64 0.71 3.82
N PHE A 205 5.61 0.00 3.37
CA PHE A 205 5.19 -1.29 3.92
C PHE A 205 5.86 -2.45 3.19
N PRO A 206 6.20 -3.54 3.90
CA PRO A 206 6.77 -4.72 3.27
C PRO A 206 5.68 -5.48 2.48
N ASN A 207 5.93 -5.68 1.19
CA ASN A 207 5.14 -6.56 0.36
C ASN A 207 6.07 -7.43 -0.51
N ALA A 208 6.02 -8.74 -0.25
CA ALA A 208 6.77 -9.72 -1.03
C ALA A 208 5.92 -10.38 -2.12
N ALA A 209 4.63 -10.07 -2.22
CA ALA A 209 3.70 -10.80 -3.08
C ALA A 209 3.51 -10.19 -4.46
N HIS A 210 3.78 -8.89 -4.66
CA HIS A 210 3.76 -8.28 -5.99
C HIS A 210 4.76 -7.13 -6.16
N GLY A 211 5.02 -6.77 -7.42
CA GLY A 211 5.89 -5.67 -7.82
C GLY A 211 6.72 -5.96 -9.07
N THR A 212 7.30 -4.92 -9.67
CA THR A 212 8.20 -5.01 -10.83
C THR A 212 9.42 -5.89 -10.57
N TRP A 213 9.90 -5.91 -9.32
CA TRP A 213 11.02 -6.71 -8.87
C TRP A 213 10.76 -8.23 -9.00
N MET A 214 9.50 -8.67 -9.02
CA MET A 214 9.17 -10.08 -9.23
C MET A 214 9.77 -10.61 -10.53
N GLN A 215 9.95 -9.76 -11.54
CA GLN A 215 10.47 -10.12 -12.85
C GLN A 215 11.99 -10.24 -12.92
N ALA A 216 12.72 -9.80 -11.88
CA ALA A 216 14.18 -9.75 -11.87
C ALA A 216 14.83 -11.14 -11.94
N GLU A 217 16.02 -11.20 -12.54
CA GLU A 217 16.87 -12.38 -12.49
C GLU A 217 17.64 -12.43 -11.17
N LEU A 218 17.66 -13.60 -10.53
CA LEU A 218 18.46 -13.84 -9.33
C LEU A 218 19.94 -13.94 -9.70
N ARG A 219 20.80 -13.33 -8.88
CA ARG A 219 22.26 -13.34 -9.06
C ARG A 219 22.89 -14.32 -8.07
N PRO A 220 23.16 -15.59 -8.45
CA PRO A 220 23.72 -16.57 -7.54
C PRO A 220 25.16 -16.23 -7.18
N TRP A 221 25.57 -16.56 -5.95
CA TRP A 221 26.99 -16.55 -5.59
C TRP A 221 27.74 -17.61 -6.40
N GLN A 222 28.90 -17.24 -6.95
CA GLN A 222 29.78 -18.15 -7.68
C GLN A 222 31.02 -18.41 -6.81
N PRO A 223 31.16 -19.61 -6.20
CA PRO A 223 32.39 -19.99 -5.52
C PRO A 223 33.55 -20.02 -6.53
N ALA A 224 34.75 -19.65 -6.06
CA ALA A 224 35.99 -19.72 -6.83
C ALA A 224 36.43 -21.17 -7.11
#